data_AF-A0A1G8GBT8-F1
#
_entry.id   AF-A0A1G8GBT8-F1
#
_cell.length_a   1.000
_cell.length_b   1.000
_cell.length_c   1.000
_cell.angle_alpha   90.00
_cell.angle_beta   90.00
_cell.angle_gamma   90.00
#
_symmetry.space_group_name_H-M   'P 1'
#
loop_
_entity.id
_entity.type
_entity.pdbx_description
1 polymer ?
#
loop_
_entity_poly.entity_id
_entity_poly.type
_entity_poly.pdbx_seq_one_letter_code
_entity_poly.pdbx_strand_id
1 'polypeptide(L)'
;MKDVVLHDDDCIETVLPIIGEAMENGEICRISNIERLGLRSIAALVRLTSSSGFFDVKSGKVLRPNPGFGLVGVDEFGAVWALG
;
A
#
# COMPACT_ATOMS: atom_id res chain seq x y z
N MET A 1 -1.97 11.25 6.58
CA MET A 1 -2.60 9.92 6.40
C MET A 1 -3.24 9.90 5.02
N LYS A 2 -3.07 8.81 4.29
CA LYS A 2 -3.60 8.63 2.93
C LYS A 2 -4.61 7.49 2.94
N ASP A 3 -5.78 7.73 2.34
CA ASP A 3 -6.85 6.75 2.23
C ASP A 3 -7.08 6.40 0.76
N VAL A 4 -7.16 5.11 0.50
CA VAL A 4 -7.45 4.52 -0.82
C VAL A 4 -8.67 3.63 -0.65
N VAL A 5 -9.63 3.75 -1.56
CA VAL A 5 -10.80 2.87 -1.63
C VAL A 5 -10.70 2.13 -2.95
N LEU A 6 -10.62 0.80 -2.88
CA LEU A 6 -10.52 -0.04 -4.07
C LEU A 6 -11.90 -0.27 -4.70
N HIS A 7 -11.92 -0.20 -6.03
CA HIS A 7 -13.01 -0.58 -6.91
C HIS A 7 -12.70 -1.92 -7.62
N ASP A 8 -13.67 -2.48 -8.33
CA ASP A 8 -13.54 -3.84 -8.90
C ASP A 8 -12.48 -3.93 -10.01
N ASP A 9 -12.20 -2.81 -10.67
CA ASP A 9 -11.19 -2.71 -11.74
C ASP A 9 -9.80 -2.29 -11.22
N ASP A 10 -9.65 -2.07 -9.90
CA ASP A 10 -8.38 -1.67 -9.31
C ASP A 10 -7.42 -2.86 -9.17
N CYS A 11 -6.12 -2.57 -9.31
CA CYS A 11 -5.05 -3.54 -9.19
C CYS A 11 -3.89 -2.97 -8.37
N ILE A 12 -2.88 -3.80 -8.10
CA ILE A 12 -1.75 -3.35 -7.26
C ILE A 12 -1.03 -2.15 -7.88
N GLU A 13 -0.98 -2.06 -9.21
CA GLU A 13 -0.36 -0.96 -9.95
C GLU A 13 -1.10 0.37 -9.78
N THR A 14 -2.40 0.38 -9.43
CA THR A 14 -3.15 1.62 -9.16
C THR A 14 -2.86 2.16 -7.76
N VAL A 15 -2.57 1.29 -6.79
CA VAL A 15 -2.30 1.68 -5.40
C VAL A 15 -0.84 2.00 -5.11
N LEU A 16 0.11 1.38 -5.81
CA LEU A 16 1.56 1.56 -5.58
C LEU A 16 2.02 3.03 -5.58
N PRO A 17 1.55 3.93 -6.48
CA PRO A 17 1.95 5.33 -6.43
C PRO A 17 1.51 6.04 -5.15
N ILE A 18 0.33 5.72 -4.63
CA ILE A 18 -0.22 6.34 -3.42
C ILE A 18 0.54 5.83 -2.19
N ILE A 19 0.85 4.53 -2.17
CA ILE A 19 1.72 3.94 -1.15
C ILE A 19 3.10 4.59 -1.18
N GLY A 20 3.66 4.81 -2.37
CA GLY A 20 4.93 5.50 -2.56
C GLY A 20 4.94 6.92 -2.00
N GLU A 21 3.90 7.70 -2.28
CA GLU A 21 3.75 9.06 -1.73
C GLU A 21 3.63 9.04 -0.20
N ALA A 22 2.82 8.15 0.36
CA ALA A 22 2.70 7.99 1.81
C ALA A 22 4.02 7.56 2.45
N MET A 23 4.76 6.67 1.77
CA MET A 23 6.06 6.17 2.18
C MET A 23 7.10 7.30 2.25
N GLU A 24 7.16 8.17 1.24
CA GLU A 24 8.04 9.34 1.22
C GLU A 24 7.65 10.39 2.26
N ASN A 25 6.37 10.51 2.60
CA ASN A 25 5.92 11.49 3.60
C ASN A 25 5.92 10.95 5.04
N GLY A 26 6.23 9.66 5.24
CA GLY A 26 6.17 9.03 6.56
C GLY A 26 4.74 8.95 7.10
N GLU A 27 3.76 8.72 6.23
CA GLU A 27 2.34 8.69 6.56
C GLU A 27 1.77 7.26 6.60
N ILE A 28 0.71 7.07 7.38
CA ILE A 28 -0.08 5.84 7.30
C ILE A 28 -0.88 5.86 5.99
N CYS A 29 -0.74 4.80 5.19
CA CYS A 29 -1.54 4.50 4.01
C CYS A 29 -2.60 3.43 4.36
N ARG A 30 -3.87 3.77 4.20
CA ARG A 30 -5.02 2.90 4.45
C ARG A 30 -5.67 2.50 3.13
N ILE A 31 -5.83 1.20 2.92
CA ILE A 31 -6.45 0.63 1.71
C ILE A 31 -7.74 -0.08 2.11
N SER A 32 -8.87 0.46 1.69
CA SER A 32 -10.21 -0.08 1.95
C SER A 32 -10.67 -1.01 0.83
N ASN A 33 -11.47 -2.03 1.19
CA ASN A 33 -11.87 -3.15 0.34
C ASN A 33 -10.67 -3.93 -0.19
N ILE A 34 -9.70 -4.22 0.69
CA ILE A 34 -8.41 -4.80 0.32
C ILE A 34 -8.53 -6.16 -0.38
N GLU A 35 -9.57 -6.92 -0.10
CA GLU A 35 -9.88 -8.21 -0.73
C GLU A 35 -9.98 -8.11 -2.26
N ARG A 36 -10.34 -6.94 -2.80
CA ARG A 36 -10.43 -6.68 -4.25
C ARG A 36 -9.09 -6.82 -4.97
N LEU A 37 -7.96 -6.58 -4.31
CA LEU A 37 -6.63 -6.78 -4.89
C LEU A 37 -6.27 -8.27 -5.07
N GLY A 38 -6.97 -9.16 -4.36
CA GLY A 38 -6.65 -10.58 -4.30
C GLY A 38 -5.41 -10.92 -3.47
N LEU A 39 -5.34 -12.16 -3.01
CA LEU A 39 -4.33 -12.63 -2.04
C LEU A 39 -2.88 -12.42 -2.50
N ARG A 40 -2.60 -12.56 -3.80
CA ARG A 40 -1.24 -12.40 -4.33
C ARG A 40 -0.74 -10.97 -4.18
N SER A 41 -1.59 -10.00 -4.50
CA SER A 41 -1.29 -8.58 -4.38
C SER A 41 -1.14 -8.17 -2.92
N ILE A 42 -2.03 -8.67 -2.04
CA ILE A 42 -1.92 -8.43 -0.60
C ILE A 42 -0.58 -8.96 -0.06
N ALA A 43 -0.18 -10.18 -0.45
CA ALA A 43 1.11 -10.74 -0.06
C ALA A 43 2.30 -9.92 -0.58
N ALA A 44 2.19 -9.36 -1.79
CA ALA A 44 3.21 -8.45 -2.34
C ALA A 44 3.29 -7.14 -1.53
N LEU A 45 2.16 -6.57 -1.10
CA LEU A 45 2.10 -5.39 -0.23
C LEU A 45 2.73 -5.65 1.15
N VAL A 46 2.45 -6.81 1.76
CA VAL A 46 3.09 -7.23 3.04
C VAL A 46 4.60 -7.39 2.89
N ARG A 47 5.05 -7.88 1.73
CA ARG A 47 6.48 -8.00 1.45
C ARG A 47 7.14 -6.65 1.22
N LEU A 48 6.40 -5.69 0.66
CA LEU A 48 6.87 -4.34 0.38
C LEU A 48 7.13 -3.56 1.67
N THR A 49 6.26 -3.65 2.68
CA THR A 49 6.47 -3.02 3.99
C THR A 49 7.64 -3.63 4.77
N SER A 50 7.89 -4.93 4.58
CA SER A 50 9.03 -5.64 5.16
C SER A 50 10.37 -5.34 4.45
N SER A 51 10.32 -4.70 3.29
CA SER A 51 11.51 -4.37 2.50
C SER A 51 12.02 -2.96 2.84
N SER A 52 13.29 -2.68 2.56
CA SER A 52 13.88 -1.35 2.77
C SER A 52 13.40 -0.29 1.77
N GLY A 53 12.39 -0.62 0.95
CA GLY A 53 11.86 0.21 -0.12
C GLY A 53 11.59 -0.59 -1.39
N PHE A 54 10.89 0.03 -2.36
CA PHE A 54 10.64 -0.57 -3.67
C PHE A 54 11.10 0.35 -4.81
N PHE A 55 11.42 -0.26 -5.95
CA PHE A 55 11.76 0.49 -7.16
C PHE A 55 10.48 0.88 -7.88
N ASP A 56 10.18 2.17 -7.93
CA ASP A 56 9.10 2.69 -8.75
C ASP A 56 9.59 2.83 -10.20
N VAL A 57 9.05 1.99 -11.08
CA VAL A 57 9.38 1.96 -12.50
C VAL A 57 8.98 3.25 -13.21
N LYS A 58 7.94 3.96 -12.73
CA LYS A 58 7.48 5.21 -13.37
C LYS A 58 8.43 6.37 -13.11
N SER A 59 8.87 6.56 -11.87
CA SER A 59 9.82 7.61 -11.51
C SER A 59 11.29 7.22 -11.72
N GLY A 60 11.58 5.92 -11.86
CA GLY A 60 12.95 5.39 -11.93
C GLY A 60 13.71 5.48 -10.61
N LYS A 61 13.00 5.63 -9.48
CA LYS A 61 13.60 5.83 -8.15
C LYS A 61 13.30 4.66 -7.22
N VAL A 62 14.18 4.46 -6.25
CA VAL A 62 13.90 3.62 -5.09
C VAL A 62 13.20 4.47 -4.04
N LEU A 63 11.93 4.17 -3.78
CA LEU A 63 11.16 4.77 -2.69
C LEU A 63 11.44 4.00 -1.41
N ARG A 64 11.76 4.73 -0.33
CA ARG A 64 12.09 4.13 0.97
C ARG A 64 11.14 4.67 2.04
N PRO A 65 10.72 3.84 3.01
CA PRO A 65 9.85 4.28 4.08
C PRO A 65 10.55 5.28 5.00
N ASN A 66 9.99 6.48 5.08
CA ASN A 66 10.35 7.44 6.10
C ASN A 66 9.74 7.03 7.45
N PRO A 67 10.36 7.45 8.58
CA PRO A 67 9.81 7.18 9.91
C PRO A 67 8.35 7.67 10.01
N GLY A 68 7.46 6.81 10.51
CA GLY A 68 6.03 7.09 10.62
C GLY A 68 5.17 6.47 9.51
N PHE A 69 5.78 5.98 8.43
CA PHE A 69 5.06 5.21 7.42
C PHE A 69 4.49 3.92 8.02
N GLY A 70 3.27 3.58 7.63
CA GLY A 70 2.63 2.30 7.92
C GLY A 70 1.60 1.96 6.86
N LEU A 71 1.35 0.67 6.63
CA LEU A 71 0.37 0.23 5.65
C LEU A 71 -0.70 -0.62 6.31
N VAL A 72 -1.96 -0.21 6.17
CA VAL A 72 -3.11 -0.92 6.74
C VAL A 72 -4.12 -1.27 5.66
N GLY A 73 -4.58 -2.52 5.68
CA GLY A 73 -5.70 -3.00 4.88
C GLY A 73 -6.98 -2.97 5.69
N VAL A 74 -8.08 -2.63 5.05
CA VAL A 74 -9.43 -2.70 5.61
C VAL A 74 -10.29 -3.51 4.68
N ASP A 75 -10.94 -4.55 5.20
CA ASP A 75 -11.86 -5.36 4.40
C ASP A 75 -13.22 -4.68 4.22
N GLU A 76 -14.09 -5.27 3.38
CA GLU A 76 -15.45 -4.79 3.13
C GLU A 76 -16.33 -4.66 4.40
N PHE A 77 -15.98 -5.36 5.49
CA PHE A 77 -16.68 -5.32 6.77
C PHE A 77 -16.09 -4.29 7.75
N GLY A 78 -15.02 -3.59 7.35
CA GLY A 78 -14.34 -2.60 8.15
C GLY A 78 -13.30 -3.15 9.12
N ALA A 79 -12.95 -4.45 9.06
CA ALA A 79 -11.91 -5.00 9.90
C ALA A 79 -10.52 -4.56 9.38
N VAL A 80 -9.68 -4.12 10.31
CA VAL A 80 -8.38 -3.51 10.00
C VAL A 80 -7.26 -4.49 10.24
N TRP A 81 -6.36 -4.60 9.25
CA TRP A 81 -5.22 -5.51 9.25
C TRP A 81 -3.94 -4.73 8.98
N ALA A 82 -2.95 -4.83 9.87
CA ALA A 82 -1.62 -4.30 9.58
C ALA A 82 -0.98 -5.13 8.48
N LEU A 83 -0.53 -4.47 7.41
CA LEU A 83 0.25 -5.09 6.34
C LEU A 83 1.75 -4.86 6.54
N GLY A 84 2.11 -3.96 7.46
CA GLY A 84 3.46 -3.73 7.98
C GLY A 84 3.66 -2.30 8.45
#